data_AF-A0AAV3K3J4-F1
#
_entry.id   AF-A0AAV3K3J4-F1
#
_cell.length_a   1.000
_cell.length_b   1.000
_cell.length_c   1.000
_cell.angle_alpha   90.00
_cell.angle_beta   90.00
_cell.angle_gamma   90.00
#
_symmetry.space_group_name_H-M   'P 1'
#
loop_
_entity.id
_entity.type
_entity.pdbx_description
1 polymer ?
#
loop_
_entity_poly.entity_id
_entity_poly.type
_entity_poly.pdbx_seq_one_letter_code
_entity_poly.pdbx_strand_id
1 'polypeptide(L)'
;MSYRNIVANQQYHFADLKTLMAKATPLRSGDELASVAARDATEHVAAQMTLADVPLKTFLNEVVIDYETDEITRLIIDEHDLAAFAPISHFTVGDFRNWLLGEDATAQSLKALASGLTPEMVAAVSKIMRNQDLIYVASKCEVVTQFRNTIGLKGHLSTRLQPNHPTDDVLGISASILDGLMYGNGDAVIGINPATDNLHNLSELLKLLDHVIQEYQIPTQSCVLTHISSGIQLAEKNVPIDLMFQSIAGTQLANEGFGISLDLLQEGYEATLALKRGTIGQNVMYFETGQGSALSSNAHHGVDQQTLETRAYAVARKYNPLLVNTVVGFIGPEYLFNGKQIIRAGLEDHFCGKLLGVPMGCDICYTNHADADQNDMDVLLTLFGAAGINFIMGIPGSDDVMLNYQTTSFHDALYLRQLLGLKPAPEFSAWLEQQGIFKQQNSQICWADHMPDQFSRLLMN
;
A
#
# COMPACT_ATOMS: atom_id res chain seq x y z
N MET A 1 -27.59 -0.88 17.83
CA MET A 1 -27.68 0.37 18.62
C MET A 1 -28.47 1.40 17.82
N SER A 2 -29.00 2.47 18.42
CA SER A 2 -29.55 3.58 17.63
C SER A 2 -28.45 4.62 17.39
N TYR A 3 -27.94 4.72 16.16
CA TYR A 3 -26.91 5.69 15.79
C TYR A 3 -27.52 7.09 15.67
N ARG A 4 -27.46 7.88 16.75
CA ARG A 4 -28.13 9.18 16.87
C ARG A 4 -27.28 10.17 17.65
N ASN A 5 -27.33 11.43 17.25
CA ASN A 5 -26.71 12.54 17.98
C ASN A 5 -27.49 13.83 17.78
N ILE A 6 -27.30 14.81 18.66
CA ILE A 6 -27.91 16.14 18.57
C ILE A 6 -26.79 17.16 18.42
N VAL A 7 -26.71 17.81 17.26
CA VAL A 7 -25.71 18.84 16.96
C VAL A 7 -26.46 20.11 16.55
N ALA A 8 -26.11 21.25 17.15
CA ALA A 8 -26.75 22.54 16.88
C ALA A 8 -28.30 22.52 16.96
N ASN A 9 -28.86 21.82 17.95
CA ASN A 9 -30.30 21.60 18.16
C ASN A 9 -31.01 20.82 17.03
N GLN A 10 -30.27 20.20 16.12
CA GLN A 10 -30.80 19.29 15.11
C GLN A 10 -30.48 17.84 15.48
N GLN A 11 -31.49 16.97 15.40
CA GLN A 11 -31.32 15.55 15.63
C GLN A 11 -30.88 14.85 14.34
N TYR A 12 -29.76 14.14 14.41
CA TYR A 12 -29.24 13.31 13.33
C TYR A 12 -29.49 11.84 13.67
N HIS A 13 -29.88 11.07 12.65
CA HIS A 13 -30.15 9.65 12.74
C HIS A 13 -29.45 8.95 11.57
N PHE A 14 -28.62 7.96 11.88
CA PHE A 14 -27.99 7.09 10.90
C PHE A 14 -28.65 5.72 10.96
N ALA A 15 -29.03 5.17 9.81
CA ALA A 15 -29.89 3.98 9.75
C ALA A 15 -29.18 2.71 10.27
N ASP A 16 -27.90 2.57 9.92
CA ASP A 16 -27.04 1.43 10.23
C ASP A 16 -25.57 1.89 10.35
N LEU A 17 -24.69 0.98 10.77
CA LEU A 17 -23.26 1.24 10.93
C LEU A 17 -22.60 1.65 9.61
N LYS A 18 -23.00 1.02 8.49
CA LYS A 18 -22.50 1.33 7.16
C LYS A 18 -22.76 2.78 6.76
N THR A 19 -23.99 3.26 6.96
CA THR A 19 -24.36 4.65 6.74
C THR A 19 -23.57 5.58 7.65
N LEU A 20 -23.45 5.25 8.94
CA LEU A 20 -22.70 6.06 9.89
C LEU A 20 -21.23 6.21 9.48
N MET A 21 -20.58 5.09 9.13
CA MET A 21 -19.20 5.04 8.65
C MET A 21 -18.99 5.91 7.41
N ALA A 22 -19.89 5.82 6.43
CA ALA A 22 -19.80 6.60 5.21
C ALA A 22 -19.98 8.12 5.44
N LYS A 23 -20.94 8.51 6.28
CA LYS A 23 -21.17 9.93 6.61
C LYS A 23 -20.02 10.51 7.45
N ALA A 24 -19.31 9.68 8.21
CA ALA A 24 -18.15 10.07 8.99
C ALA A 24 -16.85 10.19 8.15
N THR A 25 -16.83 9.71 6.90
CA THR A 25 -15.68 9.90 5.99
C THR A 25 -15.54 11.38 5.62
N PRO A 26 -14.32 11.94 5.62
CA PRO A 26 -14.06 13.24 5.01
C PRO A 26 -14.51 13.27 3.55
N LEU A 27 -14.91 14.44 3.05
CA LEU A 27 -15.47 14.59 1.70
C LEU A 27 -14.54 14.01 0.61
N ARG A 28 -15.10 13.12 -0.21
CA ARG A 28 -14.47 12.47 -1.37
C ARG A 28 -15.47 12.40 -2.52
N SER A 29 -15.01 12.67 -3.74
CA SER A 29 -15.87 12.62 -4.93
C SER A 29 -16.46 11.23 -5.16
N GLY A 30 -15.71 10.15 -4.90
CA GLY A 30 -16.25 8.80 -5.07
C GLY A 30 -17.36 8.44 -4.08
N ASP A 31 -17.31 8.97 -2.85
CA ASP A 31 -18.39 8.77 -1.88
C ASP A 31 -19.63 9.61 -2.23
N GLU A 32 -19.44 10.78 -2.86
CA GLU A 32 -20.53 11.58 -3.45
C GLU A 32 -21.16 10.86 -4.65
N LEU A 33 -20.34 10.32 -5.55
CA LEU A 33 -20.78 9.54 -6.71
C LEU A 33 -21.57 8.30 -6.29
N ALA A 34 -21.12 7.60 -5.24
CA ALA A 34 -21.83 6.47 -4.65
C ALA A 34 -23.08 6.89 -3.83
N SER A 35 -23.35 8.19 -3.68
CA SER A 35 -24.45 8.75 -2.90
C SER A 35 -24.40 8.37 -1.41
N VAL A 36 -23.21 8.10 -0.87
CA VAL A 36 -23.01 7.71 0.54
C VAL A 36 -22.41 8.84 1.39
N ALA A 37 -21.78 9.85 0.79
CA ALA A 37 -21.19 11.00 1.48
C ALA A 37 -22.20 11.82 2.31
N ALA A 38 -21.72 12.48 3.37
CA ALA A 38 -22.53 13.40 4.16
C ALA A 38 -23.10 14.54 3.30
N ARG A 39 -24.34 14.94 3.57
CA ARG A 39 -25.03 16.01 2.84
C ARG A 39 -24.38 17.38 3.04
N ASP A 40 -23.81 17.59 4.22
CA ASP A 40 -23.10 18.81 4.59
C ASP A 40 -22.09 18.54 5.71
N ALA A 41 -21.29 19.56 6.03
CA ALA A 41 -20.27 19.48 7.08
C ALA A 41 -20.86 19.25 8.49
N THR A 42 -22.11 19.66 8.75
CA THR A 42 -22.74 19.46 10.06
C THR A 42 -23.14 18.00 10.24
N GLU A 43 -23.73 17.38 9.21
CA GLU A 43 -24.01 15.93 9.21
C GLU A 43 -22.74 15.11 9.33
N HIS A 44 -21.66 15.50 8.64
CA HIS A 44 -20.36 14.86 8.76
C HIS A 44 -19.83 14.89 10.20
N VAL A 45 -19.84 16.07 10.86
CA VAL A 45 -19.42 16.20 12.26
C VAL A 45 -20.34 15.42 13.19
N ALA A 46 -21.66 15.44 12.96
CA ALA A 46 -22.60 14.64 13.75
C ALA A 46 -22.33 13.13 13.60
N ALA A 47 -21.95 12.67 12.40
CA ALA A 47 -21.54 11.30 12.16
C ALA A 47 -20.24 10.96 12.90
N GLN A 48 -19.21 11.82 12.82
CA GLN A 48 -17.96 11.61 13.58
C GLN A 48 -18.18 11.54 15.08
N MET A 49 -19.01 12.43 15.63
CA MET A 49 -19.38 12.42 17.06
C MET A 49 -20.12 11.12 17.42
N THR A 50 -21.07 10.69 16.60
CA THR A 50 -21.80 9.43 16.81
C THR A 50 -20.86 8.22 16.71
N LEU A 51 -19.96 8.22 15.73
CA LEU A 51 -19.01 7.14 15.48
C LEU A 51 -18.01 6.99 16.63
N ALA A 52 -17.55 8.12 17.20
CA ALA A 52 -16.66 8.12 18.35
C ALA A 52 -17.25 7.36 19.56
N ASP A 53 -18.58 7.37 19.74
CA ASP A 53 -19.26 6.69 20.85
C ASP A 53 -19.56 5.21 20.56
N VAL A 54 -19.28 4.69 19.35
CA VAL A 54 -19.55 3.29 19.00
C VAL A 54 -18.56 2.36 19.72
N PRO A 55 -19.02 1.37 20.50
CA PRO A 55 -18.14 0.35 21.09
C PRO A 55 -17.46 -0.49 20.01
N LEU A 56 -16.16 -0.78 20.16
CA LEU A 56 -15.41 -1.58 19.18
C LEU A 56 -16.03 -2.97 18.96
N LYS A 57 -16.58 -3.59 20.01
CA LYS A 57 -17.30 -4.87 19.91
C LYS A 57 -18.47 -4.85 18.93
N THR A 58 -19.02 -3.68 18.58
CA THR A 58 -20.10 -3.57 17.59
C THR A 58 -19.66 -4.09 16.23
N PHE A 59 -18.40 -3.83 15.82
CA PHE A 59 -17.85 -4.27 14.53
C PHE A 59 -17.68 -5.79 14.41
N LEU A 60 -17.80 -6.54 15.52
CA LEU A 60 -17.80 -8.01 15.51
C LEU A 60 -19.21 -8.61 15.38
N ASN A 61 -20.25 -7.79 15.53
CA ASN A 61 -21.64 -8.23 15.55
C ASN A 61 -22.49 -7.58 14.44
N GLU A 62 -22.08 -6.44 13.92
CA GLU A 62 -22.72 -5.72 12.82
C GLU A 62 -21.71 -5.55 11.68
N VAL A 63 -21.84 -6.40 10.66
CA VAL A 63 -20.98 -6.39 9.47
C VAL A 63 -21.51 -5.43 8.42
N VAL A 64 -20.63 -4.74 7.69
CA VAL A 64 -21.00 -3.77 6.65
C VAL A 64 -21.42 -4.43 5.31
N ILE A 65 -20.99 -5.68 5.11
CA ILE A 65 -21.35 -6.57 4.01
C ILE A 65 -21.74 -7.92 4.63
N ASP A 66 -22.74 -8.59 4.05
CA ASP A 66 -23.30 -9.82 4.62
C ASP A 66 -22.30 -10.99 4.57
N TYR A 67 -22.05 -11.58 5.74
CA TYR A 67 -21.12 -12.69 5.98
C TYR A 67 -21.40 -13.88 5.05
N GLU A 68 -22.67 -14.21 4.79
CA GLU A 68 -23.02 -15.36 3.96
C GLU A 68 -22.68 -15.15 2.47
N THR A 69 -22.53 -13.88 2.04
CA THR A 69 -22.37 -13.52 0.63
C THR A 69 -20.97 -13.03 0.25
N ASP A 70 -20.08 -12.84 1.23
CA ASP A 70 -18.80 -12.17 1.02
C ASP A 70 -17.65 -12.87 1.77
N GLU A 71 -16.74 -13.50 1.03
CA GLU A 71 -15.60 -14.27 1.57
C GLU A 71 -14.62 -13.41 2.36
N ILE A 72 -14.55 -12.11 2.07
CA ILE A 72 -13.69 -11.19 2.81
C ILE A 72 -14.28 -10.89 4.18
N THR A 73 -15.60 -10.78 4.30
CA THR A 73 -16.28 -10.66 5.59
C THR A 73 -16.08 -11.93 6.41
N ARG A 74 -16.19 -13.11 5.80
CA ARG A 74 -15.87 -14.38 6.48
C ARG A 74 -14.42 -14.38 6.97
N LEU A 75 -13.47 -14.06 6.09
CA LEU A 75 -12.05 -13.93 6.44
C LEU A 75 -11.83 -13.01 7.65
N ILE A 76 -12.43 -11.81 7.64
CA ILE A 76 -12.26 -10.82 8.72
C ILE A 76 -12.80 -11.33 10.05
N ILE A 77 -13.99 -11.93 10.05
CA ILE A 77 -14.66 -12.38 11.27
C ILE A 77 -14.02 -13.66 11.81
N ASP A 78 -13.72 -14.62 10.94
CA ASP A 78 -13.22 -15.95 11.33
C ASP A 78 -11.77 -15.91 11.82
N GLU A 79 -10.94 -15.01 11.27
CA GLU A 79 -9.53 -14.87 11.67
C GLU A 79 -9.31 -13.80 12.75
N HIS A 80 -10.36 -13.20 13.30
CA HIS A 80 -10.23 -12.21 14.37
C HIS A 80 -9.73 -12.85 15.68
N ASP A 81 -8.63 -12.34 16.22
CA ASP A 81 -8.04 -12.83 17.48
C ASP A 81 -8.64 -12.13 18.71
N LEU A 82 -9.52 -12.85 19.42
CA LEU A 82 -10.15 -12.36 20.66
C LEU A 82 -9.16 -12.08 21.79
N ALA A 83 -8.04 -12.80 21.87
CA ALA A 83 -7.05 -12.60 22.92
C ALA A 83 -6.22 -11.34 22.65
N ALA A 84 -5.81 -11.10 21.40
CA ALA A 84 -5.16 -9.87 20.98
C ALA A 84 -6.06 -8.64 21.15
N PHE A 85 -7.36 -8.78 20.90
CA PHE A 85 -8.36 -7.71 21.06
C PHE A 85 -8.71 -7.40 22.52
N ALA A 86 -8.58 -8.37 23.43
CA ALA A 86 -9.04 -8.27 24.82
C ALA A 86 -8.64 -6.97 25.55
N PRO A 87 -7.39 -6.44 25.43
CA PRO A 87 -6.95 -5.23 26.12
C PRO A 87 -7.78 -3.99 25.79
N ILE A 88 -8.24 -3.86 24.54
CA ILE A 88 -9.03 -2.71 24.07
C ILE A 88 -10.51 -3.03 23.87
N SER A 89 -10.94 -4.26 24.19
CA SER A 89 -12.28 -4.75 23.88
C SER A 89 -13.44 -3.99 24.56
N HIS A 90 -13.12 -3.14 25.53
CA HIS A 90 -14.07 -2.29 26.26
C HIS A 90 -14.13 -0.86 25.73
N PHE A 91 -13.27 -0.50 24.76
CA PHE A 91 -13.19 0.83 24.19
C PHE A 91 -14.34 1.13 23.24
N THR A 92 -14.66 2.41 23.15
CA THR A 92 -15.32 3.01 21.99
C THR A 92 -14.30 3.36 20.90
N VAL A 93 -14.75 3.74 19.70
CA VAL A 93 -13.86 4.25 18.65
C VAL A 93 -13.09 5.49 19.14
N GLY A 94 -13.73 6.37 19.91
CA GLY A 94 -13.11 7.54 20.52
C GLY A 94 -12.06 7.19 21.57
N ASP A 95 -12.33 6.22 22.45
CA ASP A 95 -11.34 5.71 23.41
C ASP A 95 -10.15 5.08 22.68
N PHE A 96 -10.42 4.33 21.59
CA PHE A 96 -9.37 3.73 20.78
C PHE A 96 -8.47 4.78 20.13
N ARG A 97 -9.05 5.86 19.56
CA ARG A 97 -8.28 7.01 19.08
C ARG A 97 -7.38 7.58 20.17
N ASN A 98 -7.91 7.81 21.37
CA ASN A 98 -7.16 8.39 22.47
C ASN A 98 -6.01 7.46 22.92
N TRP A 99 -6.26 6.16 22.99
CA TRP A 99 -5.25 5.17 23.31
C TRP A 99 -4.13 5.11 22.26
N LEU A 100 -4.47 5.10 20.96
CA LEU A 100 -3.49 5.13 19.85
C LEU A 100 -2.57 6.36 19.91
N LEU A 101 -3.11 7.52 20.32
CA LEU A 101 -2.34 8.75 20.49
C LEU A 101 -1.51 8.77 21.78
N GLY A 102 -1.85 7.95 22.77
CA GLY A 102 -1.16 7.84 24.05
C GLY A 102 0.19 7.11 23.99
N GLU A 103 0.86 7.04 25.14
CA GLU A 103 2.18 6.42 25.32
C GLU A 103 2.11 4.88 25.33
N ASP A 104 0.97 4.32 25.73
CA ASP A 104 0.76 2.86 25.79
C ASP A 104 0.72 2.21 24.39
N ALA A 105 0.43 2.98 23.35
CA ALA A 105 0.46 2.55 21.94
C ALA A 105 1.90 2.49 21.39
N THR A 106 2.77 1.74 22.06
CA THR A 106 4.13 1.41 21.60
C THR A 106 4.11 0.51 20.35
N ALA A 107 5.21 0.45 19.60
CA ALA A 107 5.36 -0.47 18.47
C ALA A 107 5.06 -1.93 18.87
N GLN A 108 5.46 -2.35 20.06
CA GLN A 108 5.24 -3.71 20.56
C GLN A 108 3.75 -3.97 20.85
N SER A 109 3.06 -3.05 21.51
CA SER A 109 1.63 -3.21 21.83
C SER A 109 0.76 -3.13 20.57
N LEU A 110 1.09 -2.25 19.63
CA LEU A 110 0.43 -2.17 18.32
C LEU A 110 0.60 -3.46 17.52
N LYS A 111 1.81 -4.02 17.47
CA LYS A 111 2.08 -5.32 16.83
C LYS A 111 1.29 -6.46 17.48
N ALA A 112 1.23 -6.49 18.80
CA ALA A 112 0.46 -7.52 19.53
C ALA A 112 -1.06 -7.38 19.34
N LEU A 113 -1.54 -6.17 19.04
CA LEU A 113 -2.95 -5.88 18.86
C LEU A 113 -3.46 -6.17 17.44
N ALA A 114 -2.60 -6.13 16.41
CA ALA A 114 -2.99 -6.13 15.00
C ALA A 114 -3.96 -7.27 14.58
N SER A 115 -3.78 -8.50 15.08
CA SER A 115 -4.68 -9.64 14.79
C SER A 115 -6.06 -9.52 15.45
N GLY A 116 -6.17 -8.73 16.52
CA GLY A 116 -7.42 -8.42 17.20
C GLY A 116 -8.13 -7.18 16.65
N LEU A 117 -7.66 -6.60 15.54
CA LEU A 117 -8.33 -5.49 14.87
C LEU A 117 -9.03 -5.98 13.61
N THR A 118 -10.31 -5.59 13.45
CA THR A 118 -10.99 -5.69 12.16
C THR A 118 -10.71 -4.44 11.32
N PRO A 119 -10.78 -4.56 9.98
CA PRO A 119 -10.71 -3.41 9.09
C PRO A 119 -11.69 -2.29 9.43
N GLU A 120 -12.92 -2.63 9.78
CA GLU A 120 -13.96 -1.64 10.09
C GLU A 120 -13.65 -0.85 11.37
N MET A 121 -13.03 -1.47 12.39
CA MET A 121 -12.54 -0.73 13.58
C MET A 121 -11.46 0.28 13.21
N VAL A 122 -10.53 -0.12 12.33
CA VAL A 122 -9.40 0.70 11.90
C VAL A 122 -9.85 1.84 10.97
N ALA A 123 -10.77 1.55 10.04
CA ALA A 123 -11.42 2.57 9.22
C ALA A 123 -12.26 3.53 10.08
N ALA A 124 -12.93 3.05 11.13
CA ALA A 124 -13.74 3.90 11.99
C ALA A 124 -12.89 4.93 12.72
N VAL A 125 -11.75 4.51 13.26
CA VAL A 125 -10.86 5.41 14.00
C VAL A 125 -10.14 6.40 13.09
N SER A 126 -9.79 6.02 11.85
CA SER A 126 -9.15 6.93 10.89
C SER A 126 -10.08 8.10 10.51
N LYS A 127 -11.38 7.84 10.40
CA LYS A 127 -12.43 8.84 10.08
C LYS A 127 -12.56 9.95 11.14
N ILE A 128 -12.17 9.70 12.39
CA ILE A 128 -12.20 10.70 13.48
C ILE A 128 -10.81 11.28 13.82
N MET A 129 -9.80 10.99 13.00
CA MET A 129 -8.44 11.48 13.14
C MET A 129 -8.13 12.61 12.17
N ARG A 130 -7.39 13.63 12.62
CA ARG A 130 -6.78 14.62 11.71
C ARG A 130 -5.52 14.04 11.04
N ASN A 131 -5.00 14.71 10.01
CA ASN A 131 -3.80 14.24 9.30
C ASN A 131 -2.60 14.01 10.23
N GLN A 132 -2.36 14.93 11.18
CA GLN A 132 -1.29 14.76 12.17
C GLN A 132 -1.47 13.52 13.06
N ASP A 133 -2.72 13.15 13.36
CA ASP A 133 -3.03 11.99 14.20
C ASP A 133 -2.70 10.71 13.41
N LEU A 134 -3.12 10.64 12.13
CA LEU A 134 -2.82 9.54 11.22
C LEU A 134 -1.30 9.35 11.06
N ILE A 135 -0.57 10.44 10.81
CA ILE A 135 0.90 10.45 10.66
C ILE A 135 1.56 9.96 11.95
N TYR A 136 1.16 10.53 13.10
CA TYR A 136 1.79 10.22 14.37
C TYR A 136 1.59 8.76 14.77
N VAL A 137 0.37 8.22 14.65
CA VAL A 137 0.13 6.81 14.98
C VAL A 137 0.84 5.89 14.00
N ALA A 138 0.78 6.15 12.70
CA ALA A 138 1.50 5.36 11.70
C ALA A 138 3.01 5.32 11.97
N SER A 139 3.60 6.44 12.43
CA SER A 139 5.04 6.52 12.77
C SER A 139 5.45 5.65 13.97
N LYS A 140 4.48 5.20 14.78
CA LYS A 140 4.71 4.24 15.88
C LYS A 140 4.69 2.79 15.39
N CYS A 141 4.09 2.52 14.23
CA CYS A 141 3.96 1.17 13.67
C CYS A 141 5.22 0.76 12.91
N GLU A 142 5.83 -0.36 13.33
CA GLU A 142 6.98 -0.96 12.65
C GLU A 142 6.59 -2.33 12.08
N VAL A 143 6.34 -2.37 10.77
CA VAL A 143 5.99 -3.59 10.02
C VAL A 143 7.17 -3.94 9.12
N VAL A 144 7.93 -4.95 9.54
CA VAL A 144 9.16 -5.40 8.89
C VAL A 144 8.93 -6.72 8.18
N THR A 145 9.30 -6.77 6.90
CA THR A 145 9.18 -7.95 6.04
C THR A 145 10.51 -8.25 5.36
N GLN A 146 10.73 -9.52 5.01
CA GLN A 146 12.02 -10.01 4.52
C GLN A 146 11.87 -10.99 3.36
N PHE A 147 12.68 -10.76 2.32
CA PHE A 147 12.87 -11.72 1.22
C PHE A 147 14.36 -11.84 0.87
N ARG A 148 14.88 -10.90 0.07
CA ARG A 148 16.34 -10.71 -0.14
C ARG A 148 16.87 -9.44 0.53
N ASN A 149 15.97 -8.52 0.84
CA ASN A 149 16.20 -7.34 1.68
C ASN A 149 15.30 -7.35 2.90
N THR A 150 15.67 -6.56 3.90
CA THR A 150 14.84 -6.24 5.07
C THR A 150 14.17 -4.88 4.90
N ILE A 151 12.84 -4.86 4.73
CA ILE A 151 12.05 -3.66 4.40
C ILE A 151 11.21 -3.24 5.60
N GLY A 152 11.04 -1.93 5.80
CA GLY A 152 10.14 -1.36 6.82
C GLY A 152 10.80 -1.04 8.18
N LEU A 153 12.12 -1.19 8.29
CA LEU A 153 12.89 -0.80 9.47
C LEU A 153 12.80 0.72 9.69
N LYS A 154 12.70 1.13 10.97
CA LYS A 154 12.77 2.55 11.31
C LYS A 154 14.06 3.20 10.78
N GLY A 155 13.95 4.41 10.23
CA GLY A 155 15.09 5.13 9.64
C GLY A 155 15.47 4.68 8.22
N HIS A 156 14.64 3.86 7.59
CA HIS A 156 14.85 3.37 6.22
C HIS A 156 13.65 3.73 5.33
N LEU A 157 13.92 3.92 4.05
CA LEU A 157 12.94 4.15 2.99
C LEU A 157 13.38 3.35 1.77
N SER A 158 12.57 2.36 1.40
CA SER A 158 12.79 1.57 0.20
C SER A 158 12.06 2.13 -1.01
N THR A 159 12.45 1.72 -2.21
CA THR A 159 11.74 2.09 -3.43
C THR A 159 11.54 0.92 -4.38
N ARG A 160 10.39 0.92 -5.06
CA ARG A 160 10.15 0.11 -6.24
C ARG A 160 10.80 0.82 -7.44
N LEU A 161 11.72 0.15 -8.13
CA LEU A 161 12.18 0.60 -9.44
C LEU A 161 11.19 0.03 -10.46
N GLN A 162 10.49 0.90 -11.19
CA GLN A 162 9.48 0.50 -12.18
C GLN A 162 9.93 0.88 -13.59
N PRO A 163 10.60 -0.04 -14.31
CA PRO A 163 11.15 0.23 -15.64
C PRO A 163 10.14 -0.16 -16.72
N ASN A 164 8.93 0.41 -16.68
CA ASN A 164 7.91 0.11 -17.69
C ASN A 164 8.33 0.65 -19.06
N HIS A 165 7.99 -0.08 -20.12
CA HIS A 165 8.21 0.38 -21.50
C HIS A 165 6.94 0.11 -22.33
N PRO A 166 6.48 1.05 -23.19
CA PRO A 166 5.22 0.92 -23.93
C PRO A 166 5.06 -0.33 -24.82
N THR A 167 6.16 -1.04 -25.06
CA THR A 167 6.23 -2.24 -25.91
C THR A 167 7.07 -3.35 -25.28
N ASP A 168 7.36 -3.26 -23.97
CA ASP A 168 8.28 -4.17 -23.27
C ASP A 168 9.66 -4.31 -23.96
N ASP A 169 10.22 -3.21 -24.50
CA ASP A 169 11.53 -3.26 -25.16
C ASP A 169 12.64 -3.52 -24.15
N VAL A 170 13.41 -4.58 -24.38
CA VAL A 170 14.46 -5.05 -23.46
C VAL A 170 15.53 -3.99 -23.23
N LEU A 171 15.91 -3.22 -24.25
CA LEU A 171 16.94 -2.18 -24.10
C LEU A 171 16.41 -1.00 -23.30
N GLY A 172 15.18 -0.55 -23.57
CA GLY A 172 14.51 0.50 -22.82
C GLY A 172 14.35 0.14 -21.34
N ILE A 173 13.89 -1.09 -21.05
CA ILE A 173 13.77 -1.63 -19.70
C ILE A 173 15.14 -1.66 -19.02
N SER A 174 16.16 -2.22 -19.67
CA SER A 174 17.51 -2.35 -19.10
C SER A 174 18.15 -1.00 -18.82
N ALA A 175 17.94 -0.01 -19.69
CA ALA A 175 18.42 1.36 -19.49
C ALA A 175 17.76 2.01 -18.27
N SER A 176 16.44 1.83 -18.09
CA SER A 176 15.70 2.34 -16.93
C SER A 176 16.11 1.65 -15.62
N ILE A 177 16.39 0.34 -15.66
CA ILE A 177 16.96 -0.39 -14.51
C ILE A 177 18.31 0.20 -14.13
N LEU A 178 19.22 0.38 -15.09
CA LEU A 178 20.53 0.95 -14.82
C LEU A 178 20.42 2.36 -14.23
N ASP A 179 19.61 3.22 -14.82
CA ASP A 179 19.40 4.59 -14.36
C ASP A 179 18.87 4.60 -12.91
N GLY A 180 17.79 3.86 -12.63
CA GLY A 180 17.23 3.78 -11.29
C GLY A 180 18.21 3.25 -10.23
N LEU A 181 18.99 2.21 -10.56
CA LEU A 181 20.02 1.68 -9.67
C LEU A 181 21.12 2.72 -9.39
N MET A 182 21.49 3.55 -10.38
CA MET A 182 22.44 4.64 -10.17
C MET A 182 21.90 5.66 -9.17
N TYR A 183 20.58 5.87 -9.08
CA TYR A 183 19.96 6.68 -8.02
C TYR A 183 19.63 5.90 -6.74
N GLY A 184 20.09 4.66 -6.60
CA GLY A 184 19.83 3.82 -5.45
C GLY A 184 18.35 3.42 -5.29
N ASN A 185 17.64 3.26 -6.40
CA ASN A 185 16.27 2.76 -6.41
C ASN A 185 16.22 1.26 -6.66
N GLY A 186 15.17 0.61 -6.15
CA GLY A 186 14.88 -0.81 -6.43
C GLY A 186 15.17 -1.75 -5.27
N ASP A 187 15.40 -1.24 -4.06
CA ASP A 187 15.60 -2.08 -2.87
C ASP A 187 14.29 -2.70 -2.35
N ALA A 188 13.13 -2.14 -2.69
CA ALA A 188 11.84 -2.77 -2.41
C ALA A 188 11.52 -3.88 -3.42
N VAL A 189 11.71 -3.60 -4.72
CA VAL A 189 11.52 -4.54 -5.84
C VAL A 189 11.96 -3.85 -7.14
N ILE A 190 12.45 -4.62 -8.11
CA ILE A 190 12.50 -4.20 -9.52
C ILE A 190 11.27 -4.78 -10.20
N GLY A 191 10.27 -3.95 -10.47
CA GLY A 191 8.91 -4.37 -10.80
C GLY A 191 8.41 -3.82 -12.13
N ILE A 192 8.12 -4.69 -13.09
CA ILE A 192 7.61 -4.31 -14.42
C ILE A 192 6.10 -4.53 -14.49
N ASN A 193 5.34 -3.49 -14.84
CA ASN A 193 4.00 -3.65 -15.40
C ASN A 193 4.19 -3.98 -16.90
N PRO A 194 3.83 -5.19 -17.35
CA PRO A 194 4.09 -5.59 -18.73
C PRO A 194 3.05 -4.95 -19.68
N ALA A 195 3.48 -4.55 -20.87
CA ALA A 195 2.60 -4.06 -21.94
C ALA A 195 1.70 -5.16 -22.52
N THR A 196 2.08 -6.44 -22.35
CA THR A 196 1.28 -7.61 -22.75
C THR A 196 1.22 -8.69 -21.67
N ASP A 197 0.08 -9.38 -21.59
CA ASP A 197 -0.19 -10.52 -20.72
C ASP A 197 0.27 -11.88 -21.30
N ASN A 198 1.00 -11.87 -22.42
CA ASN A 198 1.47 -13.09 -23.06
C ASN A 198 2.50 -13.84 -22.19
N LEU A 199 2.20 -15.09 -21.81
CA LEU A 199 3.07 -15.92 -20.95
C LEU A 199 4.53 -16.04 -21.40
N HIS A 200 4.79 -16.06 -22.72
CA HIS A 200 6.17 -16.11 -23.21
C HIS A 200 6.89 -14.80 -22.89
N ASN A 201 6.27 -13.65 -23.17
CA ASN A 201 6.83 -12.33 -22.85
C ASN A 201 7.07 -12.19 -21.34
N LEU A 202 6.09 -12.56 -20.51
CA LEU A 202 6.20 -12.53 -19.05
C LEU A 202 7.37 -13.40 -18.55
N SER A 203 7.55 -14.59 -19.12
CA SER A 203 8.69 -15.47 -18.84
C SER A 203 10.02 -14.82 -19.19
N GLU A 204 10.14 -14.19 -20.36
CA GLU A 204 11.38 -13.55 -20.78
C GLU A 204 11.72 -12.32 -19.93
N LEU A 205 10.73 -11.51 -19.54
CA LEU A 205 10.92 -10.41 -18.60
C LEU A 205 11.41 -10.90 -17.22
N LEU A 206 10.81 -11.95 -16.67
CA LEU A 206 11.24 -12.54 -15.39
C LEU A 206 12.68 -13.07 -15.47
N LYS A 207 13.05 -13.75 -16.55
CA LYS A 207 14.43 -14.23 -16.76
C LYS A 207 15.43 -13.10 -16.96
N LEU A 208 15.04 -12.03 -17.65
CA LEU A 208 15.86 -10.82 -17.79
C LEU A 208 16.17 -10.22 -16.41
N LEU A 209 15.13 -10.00 -15.59
CA LEU A 209 15.29 -9.46 -14.23
C LEU A 209 16.15 -10.38 -13.37
N ASP A 210 15.90 -11.69 -13.39
CA ASP A 210 16.72 -12.67 -12.66
C ASP A 210 18.19 -12.62 -13.10
N HIS A 211 18.45 -12.60 -14.41
CA HIS A 211 19.81 -12.51 -14.95
C HIS A 211 20.53 -11.24 -14.46
N VAL A 212 19.89 -10.08 -14.56
CA VAL A 212 20.46 -8.81 -14.08
C VAL A 212 20.75 -8.87 -12.58
N ILE A 213 19.81 -9.37 -11.78
CA ILE A 213 20.00 -9.47 -10.33
C ILE A 213 21.18 -10.38 -9.98
N GLN A 214 21.30 -11.55 -10.64
CA GLN A 214 22.39 -12.49 -10.37
C GLN A 214 23.75 -11.97 -10.87
N GLU A 215 23.81 -11.43 -12.08
CA GLU A 215 25.07 -10.95 -12.70
C GLU A 215 25.69 -9.80 -11.89
N TYR A 216 24.86 -8.85 -11.43
CA TYR A 216 25.31 -7.71 -10.63
C TYR A 216 25.22 -7.94 -9.12
N GLN A 217 24.85 -9.16 -8.70
CA GLN A 217 24.68 -9.56 -7.29
C GLN A 217 23.85 -8.55 -6.49
N ILE A 218 22.77 -8.06 -7.09
CA ILE A 218 21.94 -7.01 -6.52
C ILE A 218 21.11 -7.62 -5.38
N PRO A 219 21.21 -7.15 -4.14
CA PRO A 219 20.33 -7.61 -3.08
C PRO A 219 18.95 -6.96 -3.31
N THR A 220 18.13 -7.60 -4.13
CA THR A 220 16.75 -7.21 -4.42
C THR A 220 15.99 -8.36 -5.06
N GLN A 221 14.68 -8.17 -5.22
CA GLN A 221 13.73 -9.12 -5.79
C GLN A 221 13.12 -8.57 -7.06
N SER A 222 12.81 -9.47 -8.00
CA SER A 222 12.09 -9.17 -9.22
C SER A 222 10.57 -9.34 -9.06
N CYS A 223 9.82 -8.58 -9.85
CA CYS A 223 8.39 -8.81 -10.03
C CYS A 223 7.96 -8.42 -11.44
N VAL A 224 7.12 -9.23 -12.07
CA VAL A 224 6.34 -8.81 -13.24
C VAL A 224 4.88 -8.80 -12.81
N LEU A 225 4.26 -7.64 -12.85
CA LEU A 225 2.94 -7.36 -12.29
C LEU A 225 1.85 -7.83 -13.26
N THR A 226 1.70 -9.15 -13.33
CA THR A 226 0.69 -9.83 -14.14
C THR A 226 -0.40 -10.42 -13.24
N HIS A 227 -1.49 -10.87 -13.85
CA HIS A 227 -2.54 -11.59 -13.12
C HIS A 227 -1.98 -12.88 -12.52
N ILE A 228 -2.38 -13.18 -11.28
CA ILE A 228 -1.83 -14.29 -10.47
C ILE A 228 -1.93 -15.66 -11.17
N SER A 229 -2.97 -15.90 -11.97
CA SER A 229 -3.12 -17.14 -12.75
C SER A 229 -2.01 -17.34 -13.80
N SER A 230 -1.48 -16.26 -14.38
CA SER A 230 -0.32 -16.32 -15.26
C SER A 230 0.94 -16.58 -14.44
N GLY A 231 1.07 -15.94 -13.28
CA GLY A 231 2.16 -16.18 -12.33
C GLY A 231 2.25 -17.64 -11.88
N ILE A 232 1.11 -18.26 -11.52
CA ILE A 232 1.03 -19.68 -11.12
C ILE A 232 1.55 -20.58 -12.25
N GLN A 233 1.05 -20.42 -13.47
CA GLN A 233 1.49 -21.21 -14.62
C GLN A 233 2.99 -21.08 -14.92
N LEU A 234 3.58 -19.92 -14.63
CA LEU A 234 5.01 -19.68 -14.78
C LEU A 234 5.80 -20.30 -13.63
N ALA A 235 5.31 -20.23 -12.39
CA ALA A 235 5.91 -20.88 -11.23
C ALA A 235 5.94 -22.40 -11.38
N GLU A 236 4.86 -23.02 -11.89
CA GLU A 236 4.81 -24.46 -12.20
C GLU A 236 5.87 -24.89 -13.22
N LYS A 237 6.26 -23.99 -14.12
CA LYS A 237 7.34 -24.18 -15.11
C LYS A 237 8.71 -23.79 -14.56
N ASN A 238 8.80 -23.48 -13.27
CA ASN A 238 10.03 -23.11 -12.57
C ASN A 238 10.69 -21.83 -13.14
N VAL A 239 9.88 -20.90 -13.67
CA VAL A 239 10.32 -19.55 -14.07
C VAL A 239 10.71 -18.76 -12.81
N PRO A 240 11.77 -17.94 -12.83
CA PRO A 240 12.31 -17.29 -11.63
C PRO A 240 11.42 -16.13 -11.12
N ILE A 241 10.34 -16.48 -10.42
CA ILE A 241 9.45 -15.51 -9.75
C ILE A 241 9.94 -15.31 -8.31
N ASP A 242 10.39 -14.10 -7.99
CA ASP A 242 10.70 -13.73 -6.61
C ASP A 242 9.44 -13.34 -5.85
N LEU A 243 8.63 -12.41 -6.40
CA LEU A 243 7.35 -11.99 -5.84
C LEU A 243 6.17 -12.34 -6.75
N MET A 244 5.09 -12.85 -6.16
CA MET A 244 3.80 -13.03 -6.84
C MET A 244 2.96 -11.78 -6.66
N PHE A 245 2.62 -11.12 -7.76
CA PHE A 245 1.79 -9.93 -7.76
C PHE A 245 0.30 -10.26 -7.92
N GLN A 246 -0.56 -9.45 -7.30
CA GLN A 246 -1.97 -9.37 -7.64
C GLN A 246 -2.61 -8.05 -7.15
N SER A 247 -3.47 -7.44 -7.96
CA SER A 247 -4.38 -6.39 -7.47
C SER A 247 -5.54 -7.02 -6.69
N ILE A 248 -5.86 -6.48 -5.51
CA ILE A 248 -6.90 -7.00 -4.62
C ILE A 248 -7.87 -5.89 -4.20
N ALA A 249 -9.08 -6.27 -3.78
CA ALA A 249 -10.11 -5.38 -3.29
C ALA A 249 -10.72 -5.87 -1.97
N GLY A 250 -11.52 -5.02 -1.33
CA GLY A 250 -12.15 -5.28 -0.04
C GLY A 250 -13.51 -5.98 -0.09
N THR A 251 -13.98 -6.41 -1.27
CA THR A 251 -15.22 -7.21 -1.42
C THR A 251 -14.99 -8.42 -2.32
N GLN A 252 -15.70 -9.52 -2.05
CA GLN A 252 -15.67 -10.73 -2.87
C GLN A 252 -16.05 -10.39 -4.31
N LEU A 253 -17.12 -9.62 -4.51
CA LEU A 253 -17.60 -9.24 -5.84
C LEU A 253 -16.56 -8.43 -6.63
N ALA A 254 -15.80 -7.54 -5.98
CA ALA A 254 -14.73 -6.80 -6.64
C ALA A 254 -13.57 -7.72 -7.03
N ASN A 255 -13.16 -8.63 -6.14
CA ASN A 255 -12.13 -9.64 -6.41
C ASN A 255 -12.54 -10.58 -7.56
N GLU A 256 -13.78 -11.05 -7.59
CA GLU A 256 -14.33 -11.83 -8.72
C GLU A 256 -14.30 -11.03 -10.02
N GLY A 257 -14.58 -9.71 -9.96
CA GLY A 257 -14.43 -8.79 -11.09
C GLY A 257 -12.99 -8.68 -11.60
N PHE A 258 -12.00 -8.87 -10.74
CA PHE A 258 -10.57 -8.99 -11.10
C PHE A 258 -10.18 -10.40 -11.55
N GLY A 259 -11.08 -11.38 -11.47
CA GLY A 259 -10.80 -12.77 -11.81
C GLY A 259 -10.10 -13.58 -10.72
N ILE A 260 -10.18 -13.14 -9.45
CA ILE A 260 -9.51 -13.77 -8.31
C ILE A 260 -10.47 -14.18 -7.19
N SER A 261 -10.00 -15.09 -6.34
CA SER A 261 -10.64 -15.49 -5.08
C SER A 261 -9.56 -15.74 -4.02
N LEU A 262 -9.94 -15.86 -2.75
CA LEU A 262 -9.00 -16.23 -1.67
C LEU A 262 -8.30 -17.58 -1.94
N ASP A 263 -8.98 -18.53 -2.59
CA ASP A 263 -8.38 -19.82 -2.96
C ASP A 263 -7.30 -19.67 -4.03
N LEU A 264 -7.54 -18.85 -5.06
CA LEU A 264 -6.54 -18.58 -6.09
C LEU A 264 -5.33 -17.82 -5.53
N LEU A 265 -5.57 -16.89 -4.59
CA LEU A 265 -4.49 -16.21 -3.86
C LEU A 265 -3.65 -17.19 -3.04
N GLN A 266 -4.30 -18.18 -2.40
CA GLN A 266 -3.61 -19.24 -1.66
C GLN A 266 -2.74 -20.11 -2.60
N GLU A 267 -3.28 -20.49 -3.76
CA GLU A 267 -2.53 -21.25 -4.77
C GLU A 267 -1.28 -20.50 -5.25
N GLY A 268 -1.43 -19.20 -5.59
CA GLY A 268 -0.29 -18.37 -5.99
C GLY A 268 0.76 -18.19 -4.90
N TYR A 269 0.31 -18.02 -3.64
CA TYR A 269 1.21 -17.94 -2.49
C TYR A 269 2.03 -19.23 -2.30
N GLU A 270 1.37 -20.39 -2.36
CA GLU A 270 2.04 -21.69 -2.23
C GLU A 270 2.98 -22.00 -3.40
N ALA A 271 2.57 -21.69 -4.62
CA ALA A 271 3.38 -21.86 -5.82
C ALA A 271 4.70 -21.07 -5.73
N THR A 272 4.65 -19.82 -5.25
CA THR A 272 5.86 -19.00 -5.12
C THR A 272 6.74 -19.43 -3.95
N LEU A 273 6.15 -19.81 -2.80
CA LEU A 273 6.92 -20.40 -1.70
C LEU A 273 7.68 -21.66 -2.13
N ALA A 274 7.09 -22.49 -3.00
CA ALA A 274 7.71 -23.71 -3.49
C ALA A 274 9.00 -23.46 -4.29
N LEU A 275 9.16 -22.28 -4.89
CA LEU A 275 10.38 -21.88 -5.62
C LEU A 275 11.57 -21.62 -4.68
N LYS A 276 11.34 -21.31 -3.40
CA LYS A 276 12.38 -21.14 -2.35
C LYS A 276 13.49 -20.14 -2.73
N ARG A 277 13.10 -18.96 -3.21
CA ARG A 277 14.02 -17.97 -3.78
C ARG A 277 14.46 -16.86 -2.82
N GLY A 278 13.84 -16.78 -1.64
CA GLY A 278 14.22 -15.87 -0.58
C GLY A 278 15.52 -16.30 0.10
N THR A 279 16.38 -15.33 0.43
CA THR A 279 17.69 -15.59 1.06
C THR A 279 17.75 -15.14 2.52
N ILE A 280 16.92 -14.17 2.91
CA ILE A 280 16.81 -13.61 4.26
C ILE A 280 15.48 -14.01 4.89
N GLY A 281 14.39 -13.93 4.12
CA GLY A 281 13.05 -14.29 4.56
C GLY A 281 12.22 -14.88 3.44
N GLN A 282 10.94 -15.12 3.71
CA GLN A 282 10.01 -15.85 2.84
C GLN A 282 8.70 -15.09 2.62
N ASN A 283 8.71 -13.76 2.76
CA ASN A 283 7.59 -12.92 2.34
C ASN A 283 7.59 -12.84 0.81
N VAL A 284 6.59 -13.42 0.14
CA VAL A 284 6.62 -13.63 -1.32
C VAL A 284 5.49 -12.96 -2.09
N MET A 285 4.50 -12.37 -1.40
CA MET A 285 3.40 -11.71 -2.08
C MET A 285 3.66 -10.21 -2.26
N TYR A 286 3.16 -9.68 -3.36
CA TYR A 286 3.07 -8.26 -3.62
C TYR A 286 1.62 -7.91 -4.00
N PHE A 287 0.94 -7.11 -3.19
CA PHE A 287 -0.41 -6.66 -3.49
C PHE A 287 -0.50 -5.16 -3.79
N GLU A 288 -1.37 -4.82 -4.74
CA GLU A 288 -1.82 -3.45 -4.97
C GLU A 288 -3.29 -3.29 -4.61
N THR A 289 -3.60 -2.18 -3.96
CA THR A 289 -4.95 -1.75 -3.55
C THR A 289 -5.22 -0.34 -4.07
N GLY A 290 -6.38 0.22 -3.75
CA GLY A 290 -6.68 1.58 -4.16
C GLY A 290 -8.15 1.92 -3.91
N GLN A 291 -8.36 3.07 -3.29
CA GLN A 291 -9.69 3.63 -3.12
C GLN A 291 -10.38 3.85 -4.47
N GLY A 292 -11.64 3.44 -4.53
CA GLY A 292 -12.46 3.54 -5.75
C GLY A 292 -12.57 2.23 -6.53
N SER A 293 -11.67 1.27 -6.33
CA SER A 293 -11.68 -0.05 -6.99
C SER A 293 -13.01 -0.80 -6.86
N ALA A 294 -13.57 -0.89 -5.65
CA ALA A 294 -14.85 -1.55 -5.44
C ALA A 294 -16.04 -0.75 -6.01
N LEU A 295 -15.95 0.58 -6.07
CA LEU A 295 -17.00 1.42 -6.67
C LEU A 295 -16.98 1.31 -8.21
N SER A 296 -15.80 1.34 -8.82
CA SER A 296 -15.64 1.21 -10.27
C SER A 296 -16.15 -0.14 -10.78
N SER A 297 -15.98 -1.20 -9.98
CA SER A 297 -16.51 -2.54 -10.26
C SER A 297 -17.98 -2.73 -9.87
N ASN A 298 -18.70 -1.67 -9.45
CA ASN A 298 -20.08 -1.74 -8.95
C ASN A 298 -20.28 -2.79 -7.82
N ALA A 299 -19.25 -2.92 -6.98
CA ALA A 299 -19.09 -3.95 -5.97
C ALA A 299 -18.90 -3.36 -4.56
N HIS A 300 -19.38 -2.12 -4.34
CA HIS A 300 -19.16 -1.39 -3.09
C HIS A 300 -20.25 -1.63 -2.03
N HIS A 301 -21.40 -2.22 -2.39
CA HIS A 301 -22.49 -2.58 -1.46
C HIS A 301 -23.02 -1.44 -0.56
N GLY A 302 -22.93 -0.19 -1.04
CA GLY A 302 -23.29 1.01 -0.28
C GLY A 302 -22.29 1.40 0.83
N VAL A 303 -21.11 0.77 0.85
CA VAL A 303 -20.00 1.10 1.76
C VAL A 303 -19.14 2.20 1.14
N ASP A 304 -18.57 3.07 1.98
CA ASP A 304 -17.63 4.11 1.56
C ASP A 304 -16.25 3.55 1.14
N GLN A 305 -15.51 4.33 0.35
CA GLN A 305 -14.23 3.90 -0.21
C GLN A 305 -13.17 3.56 0.85
N GLN A 306 -13.08 4.31 1.95
CA GLN A 306 -12.05 4.05 2.98
C GLN A 306 -12.25 2.70 3.64
N THR A 307 -13.50 2.39 3.97
CA THR A 307 -13.83 1.15 4.68
C THR A 307 -13.52 -0.05 3.78
N LEU A 308 -13.82 0.03 2.48
CA LEU A 308 -13.50 -1.03 1.52
C LEU A 308 -12.00 -1.16 1.26
N GLU A 309 -11.28 -0.05 1.16
CA GLU A 309 -9.82 -0.06 1.02
C GLU A 309 -9.16 -0.73 2.24
N THR A 310 -9.63 -0.40 3.44
CA THR A 310 -9.10 -1.01 4.67
C THR A 310 -9.38 -2.52 4.73
N ARG A 311 -10.51 -2.97 4.16
CA ARG A 311 -10.83 -4.40 4.06
C ARG A 311 -9.92 -5.16 3.10
N ALA A 312 -9.40 -4.51 2.05
CA ALA A 312 -8.40 -5.13 1.16
C ALA A 312 -7.12 -5.50 1.94
N TYR A 313 -6.77 -4.75 2.98
CA TYR A 313 -5.61 -5.07 3.83
C TYR A 313 -5.80 -6.35 4.67
N ALA A 314 -7.04 -6.75 4.97
CA ALA A 314 -7.30 -8.04 5.59
C ALA A 314 -7.02 -9.21 4.64
N VAL A 315 -7.33 -9.04 3.35
CA VAL A 315 -6.92 -10.00 2.31
C VAL A 315 -5.40 -10.06 2.23
N ALA A 316 -4.74 -8.91 2.15
CA ALA A 316 -3.27 -8.85 2.05
C ALA A 316 -2.56 -9.54 3.22
N ARG A 317 -2.94 -9.23 4.48
CA ARG A 317 -2.23 -9.73 5.68
C ARG A 317 -2.26 -11.25 5.81
N LYS A 318 -3.25 -11.93 5.21
CA LYS A 318 -3.37 -13.40 5.23
C LYS A 318 -2.17 -14.11 4.57
N TYR A 319 -1.57 -13.49 3.56
CA TYR A 319 -0.58 -14.15 2.68
C TYR A 319 0.86 -13.66 2.89
N ASN A 320 1.19 -13.14 4.08
CA ASN A 320 2.54 -12.70 4.44
C ASN A 320 3.28 -11.91 3.34
N PRO A 321 2.68 -10.83 2.80
CA PRO A 321 3.27 -10.08 1.70
C PRO A 321 4.61 -9.48 2.08
N LEU A 322 5.51 -9.35 1.09
CA LEU A 322 6.66 -8.48 1.24
C LEU A 322 6.23 -7.02 1.12
N LEU A 323 5.31 -6.75 0.18
CA LEU A 323 4.89 -5.41 -0.22
C LEU A 323 3.36 -5.35 -0.33
N VAL A 324 2.80 -4.25 0.16
CA VAL A 324 1.43 -3.83 -0.15
C VAL A 324 1.49 -2.34 -0.43
N ASN A 325 0.96 -1.86 -1.55
CA ASN A 325 0.75 -0.42 -1.73
C ASN A 325 -0.66 -0.09 -2.18
N THR A 326 -1.20 0.99 -1.63
CA THR A 326 -2.28 1.72 -2.27
C THR A 326 -1.74 2.45 -3.50
N VAL A 327 -2.55 2.57 -4.54
CA VAL A 327 -2.27 3.41 -5.70
C VAL A 327 -3.18 4.64 -5.63
N VAL A 328 -2.81 5.61 -4.80
CA VAL A 328 -3.68 6.75 -4.50
C VAL A 328 -3.67 7.74 -5.66
N GLY A 329 -4.84 8.13 -6.17
CA GLY A 329 -4.97 9.10 -7.27
C GLY A 329 -4.86 8.52 -8.68
N PHE A 330 -4.66 7.21 -8.83
CA PHE A 330 -4.47 6.54 -10.12
C PHE A 330 -5.74 6.43 -10.97
N ILE A 331 -6.90 6.22 -10.35
CA ILE A 331 -8.12 5.93 -11.12
C ILE A 331 -8.67 7.19 -11.79
N GLY A 332 -8.82 8.29 -11.03
CA GLY A 332 -9.35 9.53 -11.56
C GLY A 332 -10.10 10.41 -10.55
N PRO A 333 -10.49 11.62 -10.97
CA PRO A 333 -11.19 12.61 -10.14
C PRO A 333 -12.58 12.17 -9.71
N GLU A 334 -13.17 11.17 -10.36
CA GLU A 334 -14.47 10.59 -9.99
C GLU A 334 -14.41 9.96 -8.60
N TYR A 335 -13.23 9.52 -8.16
CA TYR A 335 -12.99 8.84 -6.89
C TYR A 335 -12.29 9.75 -5.87
N LEU A 336 -11.27 10.48 -6.33
CA LEU A 336 -10.51 11.47 -5.56
C LEU A 336 -10.24 12.70 -6.45
N PHE A 337 -11.05 13.76 -6.28
CA PHE A 337 -11.12 14.90 -7.20
C PHE A 337 -9.84 15.75 -7.28
N ASN A 338 -9.21 16.02 -6.13
CA ASN A 338 -8.11 16.97 -6.03
C ASN A 338 -7.00 16.52 -5.08
N GLY A 339 -5.88 17.27 -5.08
CA GLY A 339 -4.72 17.02 -4.23
C GLY A 339 -5.06 16.87 -2.74
N LYS A 340 -6.02 17.66 -2.23
CA LYS A 340 -6.47 17.54 -0.83
C LYS A 340 -7.13 16.18 -0.54
N GLN A 341 -7.96 15.67 -1.45
CA GLN A 341 -8.59 14.36 -1.31
C GLN A 341 -7.55 13.25 -1.43
N ILE A 342 -6.62 13.35 -2.38
CA ILE A 342 -5.52 12.40 -2.58
C ILE A 342 -4.62 12.33 -1.34
N ILE A 343 -4.15 13.47 -0.83
CA ILE A 343 -3.34 13.54 0.40
C ILE A 343 -4.07 12.89 1.57
N ARG A 344 -5.37 13.20 1.75
CA ARG A 344 -6.13 12.62 2.85
C ARG A 344 -6.31 11.10 2.70
N ALA A 345 -6.61 10.63 1.50
CA ALA A 345 -6.75 9.20 1.20
C ALA A 345 -5.46 8.44 1.47
N GLY A 346 -4.33 8.91 0.93
CA GLY A 346 -3.03 8.27 1.13
C GLY A 346 -2.64 8.16 2.60
N LEU A 347 -2.89 9.21 3.41
CA LEU A 347 -2.62 9.18 4.85
C LEU A 347 -3.51 8.19 5.60
N GLU A 348 -4.80 8.07 5.23
CA GLU A 348 -5.70 7.09 5.84
C GLU A 348 -5.28 5.67 5.46
N ASP A 349 -4.95 5.42 4.21
CA ASP A 349 -4.52 4.11 3.68
C ASP A 349 -3.24 3.64 4.37
N HIS A 350 -2.23 4.50 4.44
CA HIS A 350 -0.98 4.19 5.12
C HIS A 350 -1.18 3.90 6.61
N PHE A 351 -1.95 4.74 7.31
CA PHE A 351 -2.31 4.52 8.71
C PHE A 351 -3.02 3.19 8.91
N CYS A 352 -4.05 2.92 8.09
CA CYS A 352 -4.88 1.73 8.22
C CYS A 352 -4.09 0.46 7.94
N GLY A 353 -3.28 0.46 6.87
CA GLY A 353 -2.42 -0.67 6.52
C GLY A 353 -1.39 -0.96 7.61
N LYS A 354 -0.67 0.06 8.09
CA LYS A 354 0.30 -0.07 9.17
C LYS A 354 -0.32 -0.62 10.46
N LEU A 355 -1.50 -0.12 10.84
CA LEU A 355 -2.19 -0.54 12.05
C LEU A 355 -2.71 -2.00 11.96
N LEU A 356 -3.08 -2.45 10.76
CA LEU A 356 -3.44 -3.85 10.48
C LEU A 356 -2.22 -4.77 10.26
N GLY A 357 -1.00 -4.23 10.34
CA GLY A 357 0.24 -5.00 10.25
C GLY A 357 0.68 -5.37 8.84
N VAL A 358 0.24 -4.65 7.80
CA VAL A 358 0.73 -4.86 6.42
C VAL A 358 1.94 -3.95 6.10
N PRO A 359 2.91 -4.41 5.27
CA PRO A 359 4.10 -3.65 4.91
C PRO A 359 3.77 -2.53 3.90
N MET A 360 3.10 -1.50 4.42
CA MET A 360 2.37 -0.52 3.62
C MET A 360 3.30 0.51 2.97
N GLY A 361 3.32 0.51 1.64
CA GLY A 361 3.83 1.58 0.79
C GLY A 361 2.71 2.34 0.11
N CYS A 362 3.08 3.25 -0.79
CA CYS A 362 2.14 4.04 -1.57
C CYS A 362 2.74 4.39 -2.92
N ASP A 363 1.98 4.18 -3.99
CA ASP A 363 2.22 4.87 -5.24
C ASP A 363 1.60 6.27 -5.11
N ILE A 364 2.45 7.28 -5.01
CA ILE A 364 2.09 8.67 -4.72
C ILE A 364 1.85 9.36 -6.05
N CYS A 365 0.61 9.28 -6.52
CA CYS A 365 0.34 9.54 -7.92
C CYS A 365 -0.92 10.36 -8.18
N TYR A 366 -1.02 10.85 -9.41
CA TYR A 366 -2.22 11.50 -9.91
C TYR A 366 -2.33 11.32 -11.42
N THR A 367 -3.54 11.48 -11.93
CA THR A 367 -3.79 11.54 -13.38
C THR A 367 -3.98 12.99 -13.83
N ASN A 368 -3.60 13.29 -15.06
CA ASN A 368 -3.65 14.65 -15.64
C ASN A 368 -5.04 15.30 -15.69
N HIS A 369 -6.11 14.56 -15.41
CA HIS A 369 -7.49 15.07 -15.39
C HIS A 369 -8.03 15.26 -13.96
N ALA A 370 -7.26 14.94 -12.93
CA ALA A 370 -7.53 15.35 -11.56
C ALA A 370 -7.10 16.80 -11.30
N ASP A 371 -7.75 17.48 -10.35
CA ASP A 371 -7.35 18.82 -9.88
C ASP A 371 -6.20 18.69 -8.87
N ALA A 372 -5.07 18.18 -9.36
CA ALA A 372 -3.85 17.91 -8.60
C ALA A 372 -2.62 18.10 -9.48
N ASP A 373 -1.49 18.40 -8.86
CA ASP A 373 -0.19 18.45 -9.55
C ASP A 373 0.94 17.80 -8.72
N GLN A 374 2.16 17.84 -9.25
CA GLN A 374 3.33 17.27 -8.60
C GLN A 374 3.62 17.90 -7.22
N ASN A 375 3.23 19.16 -6.97
CA ASN A 375 3.45 19.79 -5.67
C ASN A 375 2.56 19.15 -4.59
N ASP A 376 1.35 18.72 -4.95
CA ASP A 376 0.49 17.95 -4.04
C ASP A 376 1.15 16.61 -3.68
N MET A 377 1.82 15.97 -4.66
CA MET A 377 2.56 14.72 -4.44
C MET A 377 3.79 14.93 -3.56
N ASP A 378 4.52 16.03 -3.72
CA ASP A 378 5.67 16.39 -2.87
C ASP A 378 5.26 16.62 -1.40
N VAL A 379 4.09 17.24 -1.20
CA VAL A 379 3.47 17.35 0.13
C VAL A 379 3.20 15.97 0.70
N LEU A 380 2.51 15.11 -0.06
CA LEU A 380 2.18 13.75 0.40
C LEU A 380 3.43 12.92 0.71
N LEU A 381 4.44 12.97 -0.16
CA LEU A 381 5.75 12.31 0.00
C LEU A 381 6.42 12.72 1.31
N THR A 382 6.48 14.02 1.59
CA THR A 382 7.11 14.52 2.83
C THR A 382 6.35 14.07 4.07
N LEU A 383 5.00 14.07 4.02
CA LEU A 383 4.16 13.56 5.12
C LEU A 383 4.38 12.06 5.33
N PHE A 384 4.52 11.27 4.27
CA PHE A 384 4.80 9.84 4.35
C PHE A 384 6.18 9.52 4.92
N GLY A 385 7.21 10.30 4.57
CA GLY A 385 8.52 10.16 5.18
C GLY A 385 8.47 10.37 6.70
N ALA A 386 7.72 11.39 7.16
CA ALA A 386 7.50 11.62 8.59
C ALA A 386 6.64 10.52 9.24
N ALA A 387 5.70 9.93 8.50
CA ALA A 387 4.85 8.83 8.96
C ALA A 387 5.57 7.46 8.98
N GLY A 388 6.76 7.34 8.40
CA GLY A 388 7.53 6.09 8.34
C GLY A 388 7.02 5.10 7.30
N ILE A 389 6.69 5.57 6.09
CA ILE A 389 6.31 4.72 4.95
C ILE A 389 7.36 3.65 4.63
N ASN A 390 6.93 2.44 4.28
CA ASN A 390 7.86 1.35 3.96
C ASN A 390 8.58 1.59 2.64
N PHE A 391 7.81 1.95 1.60
CA PHE A 391 8.34 2.20 0.27
C PHE A 391 7.45 3.11 -0.58
N ILE A 392 8.08 3.73 -1.57
CA ILE A 392 7.45 4.53 -2.62
C ILE A 392 7.88 4.02 -4.00
N MET A 393 7.34 4.60 -5.07
CA MET A 393 7.76 4.27 -6.43
C MET A 393 8.95 5.12 -6.86
N GLY A 394 9.75 4.59 -7.77
CA GLY A 394 10.80 5.31 -8.46
C GLY A 394 10.65 5.05 -9.96
N ILE A 395 10.29 6.10 -10.69
CA ILE A 395 10.12 6.09 -12.15
C ILE A 395 11.02 7.17 -12.78
N PRO A 396 11.59 6.97 -13.98
CA PRO A 396 12.32 8.01 -14.67
C PRO A 396 11.46 9.27 -14.85
N GLY A 397 11.90 10.41 -14.30
CA GLY A 397 11.26 11.70 -14.51
C GLY A 397 9.81 11.82 -14.04
N SER A 398 9.37 11.00 -13.07
CA SER A 398 8.00 11.00 -12.51
C SER A 398 6.88 10.65 -13.52
N ASP A 399 7.21 10.24 -14.73
CA ASP A 399 6.24 10.03 -15.82
C ASP A 399 6.24 8.57 -16.26
N ASP A 400 5.15 7.85 -15.97
CA ASP A 400 4.98 6.50 -16.50
C ASP A 400 4.38 6.58 -17.91
N VAL A 401 5.26 6.52 -18.92
CA VAL A 401 4.91 6.64 -20.33
C VAL A 401 4.01 5.51 -20.85
N MET A 402 3.87 4.41 -20.12
CA MET A 402 3.00 3.29 -20.51
C MET A 402 1.62 3.43 -19.88
N LEU A 403 1.56 3.77 -18.59
CA LEU A 403 0.32 3.87 -17.83
C LEU A 403 -0.30 5.28 -17.86
N ASN A 404 0.41 6.27 -18.40
CA ASN A 404 -0.03 7.66 -18.61
C ASN A 404 -0.48 8.39 -17.34
N TYR A 405 0.31 8.28 -16.27
CA TYR A 405 0.10 8.96 -14.99
C TYR A 405 1.42 9.45 -14.41
N GLN A 406 1.34 10.38 -13.45
CA GLN A 406 2.50 10.96 -12.78
C GLN A 406 2.64 10.38 -11.38
N THR A 407 3.87 10.06 -10.97
CA THR A 407 4.21 9.48 -9.66
C THR A 407 5.53 10.06 -9.13
N THR A 408 6.15 9.43 -8.13
CA THR A 408 7.48 9.78 -7.63
C THR A 408 8.59 9.29 -8.55
N SER A 409 9.60 10.14 -8.70
CA SER A 409 10.79 9.89 -9.48
C SER A 409 11.90 9.24 -8.65
N PHE A 410 12.96 8.80 -9.35
CA PHE A 410 14.21 8.40 -8.69
C PHE A 410 14.82 9.48 -7.78
N HIS A 411 14.64 10.75 -8.11
CA HIS A 411 15.20 11.89 -7.38
C HIS A 411 14.41 12.17 -6.09
N ASP A 412 13.11 11.90 -6.10
CA ASP A 412 12.23 12.17 -4.96
C ASP A 412 12.56 11.25 -3.77
N ALA A 413 12.96 10.02 -4.07
CA ALA A 413 13.53 9.11 -3.07
C ALA A 413 14.80 9.69 -2.42
N LEU A 414 15.68 10.31 -3.22
CA LEU A 414 16.90 10.93 -2.71
C LEU A 414 16.61 12.20 -1.90
N TYR A 415 15.65 13.01 -2.32
CA TYR A 415 15.16 14.15 -1.56
C TYR A 415 14.73 13.70 -0.16
N LEU A 416 13.86 12.69 -0.07
CA LEU A 416 13.30 12.27 1.20
C LEU A 416 14.36 11.59 2.09
N ARG A 417 15.24 10.76 1.51
CA ARG A 417 16.38 10.15 2.21
C ARG A 417 17.33 11.19 2.78
N GLN A 418 17.64 12.25 2.05
CA GLN A 418 18.53 13.30 2.54
C GLN A 418 17.86 14.22 3.56
N LEU A 419 16.63 14.66 3.29
CA LEU A 419 15.88 15.55 4.17
C LEU A 419 15.67 14.94 5.56
N LEU A 420 15.30 13.65 5.60
CA LEU A 420 14.92 12.96 6.83
C LEU A 420 16.02 12.01 7.37
N GLY A 421 17.15 11.90 6.68
CA GLY A 421 18.24 11.00 7.06
C GLY A 421 17.88 9.52 6.93
N LEU A 422 16.95 9.18 6.04
CA LEU A 422 16.53 7.79 5.78
C LEU A 422 17.53 7.11 4.85
N LYS A 423 17.65 5.79 4.96
CA LYS A 423 18.54 4.97 4.14
C LYS A 423 17.77 3.94 3.29
N PRO A 424 18.32 3.45 2.17
CA PRO A 424 17.82 2.22 1.53
C PRO A 424 17.90 1.04 2.51
N ALA A 425 17.23 -0.08 2.20
CA ALA A 425 17.34 -1.33 2.95
C ALA A 425 18.82 -1.67 3.24
N PRO A 426 19.16 -2.17 4.44
CA PRO A 426 20.56 -2.31 4.87
C PRO A 426 21.44 -3.08 3.89
N GLU A 427 20.91 -4.17 3.33
CA GLU A 427 21.62 -5.04 2.39
C GLU A 427 21.90 -4.29 1.07
N PHE A 428 20.91 -3.56 0.56
CA PHE A 428 21.06 -2.73 -0.63
C PHE A 428 21.97 -1.52 -0.42
N SER A 429 21.89 -0.87 0.74
CA SER A 429 22.80 0.22 1.09
C SER A 429 24.26 -0.26 1.11
N ALA A 430 24.53 -1.46 1.63
CA ALA A 430 25.88 -2.03 1.61
C ALA A 430 26.34 -2.35 0.17
N TRP A 431 25.44 -2.87 -0.66
CA TRP A 431 25.73 -3.12 -2.07
C TRP A 431 26.02 -1.83 -2.85
N LEU A 432 25.24 -0.76 -2.65
CA LEU A 432 25.48 0.55 -3.30
C LEU A 432 26.89 1.09 -2.99
N GLU A 433 27.32 0.97 -1.73
CA GLU A 433 28.67 1.38 -1.31
C GLU A 433 29.75 0.47 -1.93
N GLN A 434 29.54 -0.85 -1.91
CA GLN A 434 30.47 -1.82 -2.48
C GLN A 434 30.64 -1.63 -4.00
N GLN A 435 29.55 -1.35 -4.70
CA GLN A 435 29.56 -1.06 -6.14
C GLN A 435 30.12 0.33 -6.46
N GLY A 436 30.35 1.18 -5.45
CA GLY A 436 30.82 2.54 -5.68
C GLY A 436 29.78 3.41 -6.40
N ILE A 437 28.49 3.21 -6.16
CA ILE A 437 27.43 4.06 -6.72
C ILE A 437 27.33 5.34 -5.88
N PHE A 438 26.96 5.19 -4.61
CA PHE A 438 27.08 6.24 -3.60
C PHE A 438 27.21 5.64 -2.20
N LYS A 439 27.66 6.49 -1.28
CA LYS A 439 27.56 6.26 0.17
C LYS A 439 26.74 7.36 0.83
N GLN A 440 26.07 7.07 1.93
CA GLN A 440 25.32 8.09 2.69
C GLN A 440 25.99 8.35 4.04
N GLN A 441 26.46 9.58 4.24
CA GLN A 441 27.13 10.02 5.48
C GLN A 441 26.47 11.29 6.00
N ASN A 442 26.12 11.32 7.30
CA ASN A 442 25.45 12.46 7.94
C ASN A 442 24.21 12.96 7.16
N SER A 443 23.39 12.03 6.69
CA SER A 443 22.20 12.29 5.86
C SER A 443 22.49 12.90 4.49
N GLN A 444 23.74 13.00 4.05
CA GLN A 444 24.12 13.47 2.71
C GLN A 444 24.59 12.31 1.84
N ILE A 445 24.22 12.37 0.56
CA ILE A 445 24.68 11.40 -0.44
C ILE A 445 26.03 11.88 -0.98
N CYS A 446 27.03 11.00 -0.91
CA CYS A 446 28.32 11.18 -1.54
C CYS A 446 28.41 10.24 -2.73
N TRP A 447 28.22 10.80 -3.92
CA TRP A 447 28.39 10.14 -5.20
C TRP A 447 29.84 9.71 -5.44
N ALA A 448 30.05 8.66 -6.22
CA ALA A 448 31.36 8.39 -6.79
C ALA A 448 31.69 9.39 -7.90
N ASP A 449 32.98 9.67 -8.07
CA ASP A 449 33.49 10.59 -9.10
C ASP A 449 33.32 10.03 -10.53
N HIS A 450 33.19 8.71 -10.65
CA HIS A 450 33.10 7.99 -11.92
C HIS A 450 32.03 6.90 -11.82
N MET A 451 31.39 6.59 -12.94
CA MET A 451 30.48 5.45 -13.02
C MET A 451 31.24 4.16 -12.66
N PRO A 452 30.65 3.25 -11.86
CA PRO A 452 31.33 2.02 -11.50
C PRO A 452 31.76 1.20 -12.71
N ASP A 453 32.96 0.62 -12.64
CA ASP A 453 33.55 -0.15 -13.74
C ASP A 453 32.67 -1.33 -14.20
N GLN A 454 31.86 -1.88 -13.30
CA GLN A 454 30.95 -2.97 -13.61
C GLN A 454 29.81 -2.51 -14.54
N PHE A 455 29.34 -1.26 -14.39
CA PHE A 455 28.28 -0.69 -15.23
C PHE A 455 28.82 0.09 -16.43
N SER A 456 30.05 0.62 -16.36
CA SER A 456 30.63 1.41 -17.46
C SER A 456 30.79 0.60 -18.75
N ARG A 457 30.94 -0.73 -18.65
CA ARG A 457 30.97 -1.66 -19.80
C ARG A 457 29.66 -1.73 -20.57
N LEU A 458 28.53 -1.37 -19.95
CA LEU A 458 27.22 -1.33 -20.59
C LEU A 458 27.05 -0.11 -21.51
N LEU A 459 27.84 0.95 -21.32
CA LEU A 459 27.77 2.18 -22.11
C LEU A 459 28.85 2.27 -23.20
N MET A 460 29.83 1.37 -23.20
CA MET A 460 30.97 1.38 -24.12
C MET A 460 30.87 0.38 -25.28
N ASN A 461 29.78 -0.39 -25.35
CA ASN A 461 29.44 -1.28 -26.46
C ASN A 461 28.09 -0.87 -27.05
#